data_AF-A0A1I7IL61-F1
#
_entry.id   AF-A0A1I7IL61-F1
#
_cell.length_a   1.000
_cell.length_b   1.000
_cell.length_c   1.000
_cell.angle_alpha   90.00
_cell.angle_beta   90.00
_cell.angle_gamma   90.00
#
_symmetry.space_group_name_H-M   'P 1'
#
loop_
_entity.id
_entity.type
_entity.pdbx_description
1 polymer ?
#
loop_
_entity_poly.entity_id
_entity_poly.type
_entity_poly.pdbx_seq_one_letter_code
_entity_poly.pdbx_strand_id
1 'polypeptide(L)'
;MASYIICNSYLLLKDQQVRDLYNSFREKREEYQRVISGELKGQYFEYEADMRRVILPKIPLDLLNQQVYQKMNLNGRPVSATAQIDNTIASLESAIETRDSVIQMIRRSPEMDEAVKAKLYFGFPLPDGSLSTEYADALEGISTYVDDVVFYSNLLCEDLFEHGQKIRKRLKDQYREEPPEVNKVDFADAEEKGLMPDKERYANWLQGHRTISSNESEAGWFDRLLKKMSNKSRKTDA
;
A
#
# COMPACT_ATOMS: atom_id res chain seq x y z
N MET A 1 16.49 -1.20 -7.63
CA MET A 1 17.14 -0.40 -6.57
C MET A 1 16.27 0.75 -6.06
N ALA A 2 15.71 1.63 -6.90
CA ALA A 2 14.86 2.73 -6.40
C ALA A 2 13.62 2.25 -5.62
N SER A 3 12.95 1.22 -6.10
CA SER A 3 11.79 0.62 -5.43
C SER A 3 12.13 0.00 -4.06
N TYR A 4 13.32 -0.60 -3.90
CA TYR A 4 13.82 -1.04 -2.58
C TYR A 4 14.03 0.13 -1.62
N ILE A 5 14.67 1.21 -2.09
CA ILE A 5 14.90 2.40 -1.25
C ILE A 5 13.56 2.95 -0.75
N ILE A 6 12.56 3.03 -1.62
CA ILE A 6 11.20 3.43 -1.25
C ILE A 6 10.63 2.47 -0.20
N CYS A 7 10.60 1.16 -0.47
CA CYS A 7 10.08 0.16 0.47
C CYS A 7 10.72 0.29 1.86
N ASN A 8 12.05 0.29 1.92
CA ASN A 8 12.80 0.38 3.17
C ASN A 8 12.56 1.70 3.91
N SER A 9 12.41 2.81 3.19
CA SER A 9 12.13 4.12 3.81
C SER A 9 10.76 4.15 4.48
N TYR A 10 9.76 3.50 3.88
CA TYR A 10 8.41 3.42 4.43
C TYR A 10 8.27 2.34 5.52
N LEU A 11 9.04 1.27 5.46
CA LEU A 11 9.19 0.32 6.58
C LEU A 11 9.74 1.03 7.82
N LEU A 12 10.77 1.86 7.66
CA LEU A 12 11.32 2.66 8.77
C LEU A 12 10.32 3.70 9.28
N LEU A 13 9.60 4.39 8.40
CA LEU A 13 8.55 5.32 8.80
C LEU A 13 7.44 4.62 9.62
N LYS A 14 7.02 3.44 9.16
CA LYS A 14 6.04 2.60 9.85
C LYS A 14 6.50 2.24 11.25
N ASP A 15 7.72 1.71 11.35
CA ASP A 15 8.30 1.23 12.61
C ASP A 15 8.52 2.35 13.62
N GLN A 16 9.07 3.49 13.18
CA GLN A 16 9.52 4.55 14.08
C GLN A 16 8.43 5.54 14.51
N GLN A 17 7.38 5.71 13.70
CA GLN A 17 6.41 6.79 13.93
C GLN A 17 4.97 6.31 13.85
N VAL A 18 4.60 5.63 12.76
CA VAL A 18 3.18 5.45 12.42
C VAL A 18 2.52 4.35 13.25
N ARG A 19 3.22 3.22 13.47
CA ARG A 19 2.66 2.08 14.19
C ARG A 19 2.21 2.45 15.60
N ASP A 20 3.11 3.03 16.40
CA ASP A 20 2.82 3.37 17.79
C ASP A 20 1.79 4.49 17.89
N LEU A 21 1.88 5.49 17.01
CA LEU A 21 0.91 6.58 16.92
C LEU A 21 -0.51 6.05 16.64
N TYR A 22 -0.66 5.14 15.68
CA TYR A 22 -1.96 4.59 15.31
C TYR A 22 -2.50 3.62 16.38
N ASN A 23 -1.65 2.75 16.93
CA ASN A 23 -2.06 1.77 17.93
C ASN A 23 -2.52 2.44 19.23
N SER A 24 -1.73 3.40 19.74
CA SER A 24 -2.09 4.15 20.95
C SER A 24 -3.39 4.95 20.76
N PHE A 25 -3.55 5.59 19.59
CA PHE A 25 -4.79 6.26 19.24
C PHE A 25 -5.99 5.32 19.24
N ARG A 26 -5.87 4.16 18.58
CA ARG A 26 -6.95 3.17 18.48
C ARG A 26 -7.37 2.63 19.84
N GLU A 27 -6.41 2.25 20.66
CA GLU A 27 -6.67 1.74 22.01
C GLU A 27 -7.43 2.78 22.85
N LYS A 28 -6.96 4.04 22.84
CA LYS A 28 -7.62 5.13 23.57
C LYS A 28 -8.97 5.53 22.99
N ARG A 29 -9.16 5.44 21.68
CA ARG A 29 -10.46 5.66 21.03
C ARG A 29 -11.49 4.63 21.47
N GLU A 30 -11.10 3.35 21.54
CA GLU A 30 -11.96 2.26 22.00
C GLU A 30 -12.28 2.39 23.50
N GLU A 31 -11.32 2.81 24.32
CA GLU A 31 -11.57 3.14 25.72
C GLU A 31 -12.56 4.31 25.87
N TYR A 32 -12.36 5.39 25.11
CA TYR A 32 -13.26 6.54 25.12
C TYR A 32 -14.68 6.17 24.67
N GLN A 33 -14.82 5.28 23.67
CA GLN A 33 -16.11 4.74 23.24
C GLN A 33 -16.88 4.04 24.38
N ARG A 34 -16.18 3.33 25.27
CA ARG A 34 -16.77 2.68 26.46
C ARG A 34 -17.18 3.69 27.53
N VAL A 35 -16.45 4.80 27.65
CA VAL A 35 -16.81 5.91 28.54
C VAL A 35 -18.10 6.59 28.06
N ILE A 36 -18.17 6.97 26.78
CA ILE A 36 -19.34 7.70 26.24
C ILE A 36 -20.60 6.82 26.12
N SER A 37 -20.45 5.50 25.99
CA SER A 37 -21.57 4.55 26.03
C SER A 37 -22.08 4.27 27.45
N GLY A 38 -21.35 4.73 28.48
CA GLY A 38 -21.72 4.55 29.88
C GLY A 38 -21.39 3.17 30.45
N GLU A 39 -20.52 2.40 29.79
CA GLU A 39 -19.97 1.16 30.35
C GLU A 39 -19.01 1.46 31.51
N LEU A 40 -18.30 2.59 31.46
CA LEU A 40 -17.33 3.05 32.47
C LEU A 40 -17.85 4.26 33.27
N LYS A 41 -19.10 4.18 33.77
CA LYS A 41 -19.73 5.28 34.53
C LYS A 41 -18.90 5.69 35.76
N GLY A 42 -18.67 7.00 35.88
CA GLY A 42 -18.01 7.62 37.04
C GLY A 42 -16.49 7.50 37.04
N GLN A 43 -15.88 6.95 35.98
CA GLN A 43 -14.43 6.91 35.83
C GLN A 43 -13.96 8.16 35.08
N TYR A 44 -12.86 8.77 35.56
CA TYR A 44 -12.16 9.81 34.83
C TYR A 44 -11.47 9.17 33.62
N PHE A 45 -11.66 9.77 32.45
CA PHE A 45 -10.95 9.37 31.24
C PHE A 45 -9.74 10.27 31.05
N GLU A 46 -8.56 9.68 31.06
CA GLU A 46 -7.29 10.37 30.81
C GLU A 46 -6.70 9.84 29.50
N TYR A 47 -6.22 10.77 28.66
CA TYR A 47 -5.54 10.43 27.43
C TYR A 47 -4.45 11.44 27.13
N GLU A 48 -3.40 10.97 26.45
CA GLU A 48 -2.36 11.83 25.90
C GLU A 48 -2.61 11.98 24.40
N ALA A 49 -2.94 13.20 23.97
CA ALA A 49 -3.12 13.50 22.56
C ALA A 49 -1.74 13.59 21.86
N ASP A 50 -1.34 12.54 21.15
CA ASP A 50 -0.10 12.61 20.37
C ASP A 50 -0.30 13.50 19.13
N MET A 51 0.23 14.72 19.24
CA MET A 51 0.21 15.75 18.21
C MET A 51 1.57 15.94 17.52
N ARG A 52 2.47 14.95 17.59
CA ARG A 52 3.72 14.97 16.84
C ARG A 52 3.43 14.92 15.34
N ARG A 53 4.26 15.60 14.55
CA ARG A 53 4.16 15.62 13.09
C ARG A 53 4.81 14.36 12.52
N VAL A 54 4.15 13.71 11.56
CA VAL A 54 4.73 12.60 10.79
C VAL A 54 5.67 13.20 9.74
N ILE A 55 6.93 12.77 9.72
CA ILE A 55 7.93 13.29 8.78
C ILE A 55 8.13 12.29 7.64
N LEU A 56 7.76 12.68 6.42
CA LEU A 56 7.95 11.85 5.25
C LEU A 56 9.43 11.73 4.86
N PRO A 57 9.91 10.52 4.51
CA PRO A 57 11.26 10.32 4.04
C PRO A 57 11.43 10.90 2.63
N LYS A 58 12.65 11.38 2.33
CA LYS A 58 13.02 11.74 0.95
C LYS A 58 13.25 10.47 0.15
N ILE A 59 12.52 10.32 -0.95
CA ILE A 59 12.54 9.11 -1.78
C ILE A 59 12.83 9.41 -3.25
N PRO A 60 13.45 8.48 -3.99
CA PRO A 60 13.77 8.65 -5.40
C PRO A 60 12.58 8.29 -6.32
N LEU A 61 11.42 8.92 -6.13
CA LEU A 61 10.19 8.61 -6.88
C LEU A 61 10.34 8.90 -8.38
N ASP A 62 10.87 10.06 -8.74
CA ASP A 62 11.12 10.43 -10.15
C ASP A 62 12.05 9.45 -10.85
N LEU A 63 13.09 9.00 -10.15
CA LEU A 63 14.02 8.01 -10.68
C LEU A 63 13.33 6.66 -10.90
N LEU A 64 12.46 6.24 -9.97
CA LEU A 64 11.66 5.03 -10.15
C LEU A 64 10.77 5.14 -11.38
N ASN A 65 10.01 6.24 -11.49
CA ASN A 65 9.12 6.53 -12.61
C ASN A 65 9.89 6.52 -13.94
N GLN A 66 11.05 7.17 -13.99
CA GLN A 66 11.90 7.16 -15.18
C GLN A 66 12.39 5.75 -15.55
N GLN A 67 12.81 4.95 -14.55
CA GLN A 67 13.28 3.58 -14.78
C GLN A 67 12.18 2.69 -15.33
N VAL A 68 11.00 2.69 -14.71
CA VAL A 68 9.90 1.79 -15.08
C VAL A 68 9.22 2.23 -16.38
N TYR A 69 8.89 3.51 -16.54
CA TYR A 69 8.11 3.97 -17.69
C TYR A 69 8.93 4.21 -18.96
N GLN A 70 10.23 4.53 -18.85
CA GLN A 70 11.02 4.97 -20.01
C GLN A 70 12.15 4.00 -20.37
N LYS A 71 12.76 3.34 -19.38
CA LYS A 71 14.00 2.56 -19.60
C LYS A 71 13.76 1.07 -19.70
N MET A 72 12.62 0.57 -19.23
CA MET A 72 12.32 -0.86 -19.19
C MET A 72 11.09 -1.17 -20.06
N ASN A 73 11.17 -2.26 -20.82
CA ASN A 73 10.03 -2.78 -21.58
C ASN A 73 9.14 -3.62 -20.65
N LEU A 74 8.52 -2.95 -19.68
CA LEU A 74 7.58 -3.54 -18.73
C LEU A 74 6.14 -3.25 -19.15
N ASN A 75 5.22 -4.17 -18.84
CA ASN A 75 3.80 -4.03 -19.10
C ASN A 75 2.98 -4.69 -17.98
N GLY A 76 1.73 -4.27 -17.82
CA GLY A 76 0.82 -4.85 -16.83
C GLY A 76 1.21 -4.49 -15.39
N ARG A 77 1.35 -5.51 -14.52
CA ARG A 77 1.48 -5.37 -13.07
C ARG A 77 2.58 -4.39 -12.60
N PRO A 78 3.82 -4.42 -13.12
CA PRO A 78 4.88 -3.55 -12.60
C PRO A 78 4.62 -2.06 -12.88
N VAL A 79 4.02 -1.76 -14.03
CA VAL A 79 3.62 -0.40 -14.44
C VAL A 79 2.48 0.09 -13.54
N SER A 80 1.47 -0.75 -13.31
CA SER A 80 0.37 -0.44 -12.41
C SER A 80 0.81 -0.28 -10.95
N ALA A 81 1.72 -1.14 -10.46
CA ALA A 81 2.29 -1.01 -9.12
C ALA A 81 3.04 0.32 -8.95
N THR A 82 3.80 0.75 -9.97
CA THR A 82 4.49 2.04 -9.96
C THR A 82 3.52 3.21 -9.87
N ALA A 83 2.42 3.19 -10.63
CA ALA A 83 1.36 4.20 -10.53
C ALA A 83 0.68 4.20 -9.16
N GLN A 84 0.48 3.02 -8.55
CA GLN A 84 -0.08 2.92 -7.21
C GLN A 84 0.86 3.49 -6.14
N ILE A 85 2.18 3.31 -6.26
CA ILE A 85 3.15 3.94 -5.36
C ILE A 85 2.98 5.48 -5.40
N ASP A 86 2.92 6.06 -6.60
CA ASP A 86 2.75 7.50 -6.81
C ASP A 86 1.43 8.03 -6.18
N ASN A 87 0.30 7.40 -6.52
CA ASN A 87 -1.01 7.76 -6.00
C ASN A 87 -1.09 7.65 -4.46
N THR A 88 -0.48 6.60 -3.91
CA THR A 88 -0.52 6.33 -2.47
C THR A 88 0.32 7.35 -1.71
N ILE A 89 1.47 7.76 -2.24
CA ILE A 89 2.31 8.80 -1.63
C ILE A 89 1.56 10.13 -1.60
N ALA A 90 0.92 10.53 -2.70
CA ALA A 90 0.10 11.74 -2.73
C ALA A 90 -1.08 11.66 -1.73
N SER A 91 -1.72 10.49 -1.61
CA SER A 91 -2.81 10.27 -0.64
C SER A 91 -2.31 10.35 0.80
N LEU A 92 -1.12 9.82 1.07
CA LEU A 92 -0.47 9.92 2.38
C LEU A 92 -0.11 11.37 2.73
N GLU A 93 0.46 12.12 1.80
CA GLU A 93 0.76 13.55 1.97
C GLU A 93 -0.51 14.31 2.36
N SER A 94 -1.60 14.11 1.62
CA SER A 94 -2.89 14.74 1.90
C SER A 94 -3.42 14.35 3.29
N ALA A 95 -3.35 13.07 3.68
CA ALA A 95 -3.78 12.64 5.01
C ALA A 95 -2.94 13.28 6.14
N ILE A 96 -1.62 13.41 5.96
CA ILE A 96 -0.75 14.11 6.91
C ILE A 96 -1.14 15.58 7.02
N GLU A 97 -1.40 16.25 5.89
CA GLU A 97 -1.86 17.65 5.87
C GLU A 97 -3.19 17.84 6.58
N THR A 98 -4.17 16.95 6.35
CA THR A 98 -5.46 16.96 7.05
C THR A 98 -5.25 16.82 8.55
N ARG A 99 -4.46 15.83 9.00
CA ARG A 99 -4.15 15.64 10.42
C ARG A 99 -3.47 16.87 11.02
N ASP A 100 -2.48 17.44 10.33
CA ASP A 100 -1.76 18.65 10.77
C ASP A 100 -2.70 19.86 10.87
N SER A 101 -3.68 19.99 9.97
CA SER A 101 -4.66 21.07 10.01
C SER A 101 -5.55 21.00 11.25
N VAL A 102 -6.01 19.79 11.63
CA VAL A 102 -6.81 19.56 12.84
C VAL A 102 -5.99 19.82 14.10
N ILE A 103 -4.72 19.38 14.12
CA ILE A 103 -3.79 19.69 15.22
C ILE A 103 -3.62 21.19 15.40
N GLN A 104 -3.45 21.93 14.30
CA GLN A 104 -3.33 23.39 14.36
C GLN A 104 -4.61 24.06 14.85
N MET A 105 -5.77 23.59 14.42
CA MET A 105 -7.07 24.06 14.92
C MET A 105 -7.15 23.89 16.44
N ILE A 106 -6.87 22.69 16.96
CA ILE A 106 -6.91 22.41 18.40
C ILE A 106 -5.91 23.28 19.16
N ARG A 107 -4.67 23.41 18.67
CA ARG A 107 -3.63 24.24 19.31
C ARG A 107 -3.95 25.73 19.33
N ARG A 108 -4.72 26.22 18.36
CA ARG A 108 -5.11 27.64 18.26
C ARG A 108 -6.33 28.00 19.10
N SER A 109 -7.01 27.02 19.68
CA SER A 109 -8.19 27.20 20.52
C SER A 109 -7.94 26.67 21.94
N PRO A 110 -7.04 27.31 22.72
CA PRO A 110 -6.74 26.88 24.09
C PRO A 110 -7.96 26.89 25.00
N GLU A 111 -8.92 27.80 24.76
CA GLU A 111 -10.19 27.93 25.47
C GLU A 111 -11.22 26.84 25.16
N MET A 112 -10.96 25.99 24.16
CA MET A 112 -11.85 24.87 23.83
C MET A 112 -11.92 23.87 24.98
N ASP A 113 -13.14 23.46 25.30
CA ASP A 113 -13.40 22.44 26.33
C ASP A 113 -12.68 21.12 26.02
N GLU A 114 -12.11 20.48 27.05
CA GLU A 114 -11.32 19.26 26.88
C GLU A 114 -12.16 18.08 26.37
N ALA A 115 -13.45 17.99 26.72
CA ALA A 115 -14.32 16.96 26.19
C ALA A 115 -14.61 17.20 24.70
N VAL A 116 -14.68 18.46 24.26
CA VAL A 116 -14.77 18.81 22.84
C VAL A 116 -13.48 18.45 22.10
N LYS A 117 -12.30 18.76 22.66
CA LYS A 117 -11.00 18.36 22.08
C LYS A 117 -10.88 16.84 21.94
N ALA A 118 -11.28 16.09 22.96
CA ALA A 118 -11.29 14.62 22.90
C ALA A 118 -12.20 14.09 21.78
N LYS A 119 -13.39 14.65 21.63
CA LYS A 119 -14.32 14.27 20.57
C LYS A 119 -13.78 14.56 19.17
N LEU A 120 -13.19 15.74 18.95
CA LEU A 120 -12.54 16.09 17.68
C LEU A 120 -11.35 15.16 17.38
N TYR A 121 -10.55 14.86 18.40
CA TYR A 121 -9.38 13.99 18.27
C TYR A 121 -9.81 12.56 17.90
N PHE A 122 -10.78 11.98 18.61
CA PHE A 122 -11.20 10.60 18.42
C PHE A 122 -12.28 10.38 17.34
N GLY A 123 -12.81 11.46 16.77
CA GLY A 123 -13.83 11.40 15.72
C GLY A 123 -15.25 11.09 16.22
N PHE A 124 -15.69 11.77 17.29
CA PHE A 124 -17.01 11.60 17.90
C PHE A 124 -17.92 12.82 17.73
N PRO A 125 -19.27 12.63 17.78
CA PRO A 125 -20.22 13.73 17.67
C PRO A 125 -20.04 14.79 18.78
N LEU A 126 -20.02 16.05 18.36
CA LEU A 126 -19.95 17.23 19.22
C LEU A 126 -21.28 17.49 19.93
N PRO A 127 -21.30 18.34 20.99
CA PRO A 127 -22.52 18.66 21.73
C PRO A 127 -23.63 19.29 20.87
N ASP A 128 -23.27 19.98 19.78
CA ASP A 128 -24.22 20.58 18.83
C ASP A 128 -24.73 19.58 17.77
N GLY A 129 -24.28 18.31 17.84
CA GLY A 129 -24.64 17.24 16.91
C GLY A 129 -23.80 17.20 15.64
N SER A 130 -22.87 18.13 15.44
CA SER A 130 -21.92 18.04 14.32
C SER A 130 -20.93 16.89 14.53
N LEU A 131 -20.46 16.30 13.44
CA LEU A 131 -19.49 15.21 13.46
C LEU A 131 -18.27 15.63 12.65
N SER A 132 -17.11 15.57 13.29
CA SER A 132 -15.81 15.81 12.69
C SER A 132 -14.97 14.56 12.93
N THR A 133 -14.67 13.82 11.85
CA THR A 133 -13.86 12.59 11.87
C THR A 133 -12.49 12.79 11.24
N GLU A 134 -12.17 14.02 10.80
CA GLU A 134 -11.02 14.34 9.97
C GLU A 134 -9.70 13.88 10.59
N TYR A 135 -9.51 14.03 11.91
CA TYR A 135 -8.30 13.53 12.57
C TYR A 135 -8.22 12.00 12.55
N ALA A 136 -9.32 11.34 12.93
CA ALA A 136 -9.39 9.89 13.03
C ALA A 136 -9.21 9.24 11.65
N ASP A 137 -9.93 9.73 10.65
CA ASP A 137 -9.89 9.25 9.27
C ASP A 137 -8.52 9.52 8.64
N ALA A 138 -7.92 10.68 8.90
CA ALA A 138 -6.57 10.98 8.44
C ALA A 138 -5.53 10.04 9.05
N LEU A 139 -5.65 9.71 10.34
CA LEU A 139 -4.69 8.82 10.98
C LEU A 139 -4.83 7.36 10.51
N GLU A 140 -6.07 6.89 10.31
CA GLU A 140 -6.33 5.59 9.67
C GLU A 140 -5.79 5.56 8.24
N GLY A 141 -6.00 6.65 7.49
CA GLY A 141 -5.42 6.86 6.17
C GLY A 141 -3.89 6.77 6.20
N ILE A 142 -3.21 7.48 7.10
CA ILE A 142 -1.74 7.43 7.25
C ILE A 142 -1.26 5.99 7.46
N SER A 143 -1.87 5.25 8.39
CA SER A 143 -1.49 3.86 8.66
C SER A 143 -1.69 2.98 7.43
N THR A 144 -2.80 3.16 6.73
CA THR A 144 -3.13 2.42 5.51
C THR A 144 -2.17 2.73 4.36
N TYR A 145 -1.94 4.01 4.07
CA TYR A 145 -1.16 4.42 2.91
C TYR A 145 0.32 4.06 3.08
N VAL A 146 0.85 4.07 4.30
CA VAL A 146 2.20 3.54 4.56
C VAL A 146 2.29 2.06 4.22
N ASP A 147 1.28 1.26 4.59
CA ASP A 147 1.22 -0.16 4.22
C ASP A 147 1.11 -0.34 2.71
N ASP A 148 0.29 0.44 2.04
CA ASP A 148 0.12 0.40 0.59
C ASP A 148 1.45 0.72 -0.14
N VAL A 149 2.20 1.74 0.30
CA VAL A 149 3.52 2.04 -0.28
C VAL A 149 4.48 0.87 -0.09
N VAL A 150 4.55 0.29 1.12
CA VAL A 150 5.41 -0.88 1.39
C VAL A 150 5.00 -2.06 0.51
N PHE A 151 3.70 -2.34 0.38
CA PHE A 151 3.19 -3.43 -0.44
C PHE A 151 3.58 -3.27 -1.91
N TYR A 152 3.21 -2.15 -2.54
CA TYR A 152 3.44 -1.97 -3.98
C TYR A 152 4.92 -1.84 -4.31
N SER A 153 5.73 -1.25 -3.42
CA SER A 153 7.17 -1.14 -3.63
C SER A 153 7.89 -2.48 -3.45
N ASN A 154 7.47 -3.34 -2.51
CA ASN A 154 7.95 -4.72 -2.42
C ASN A 154 7.54 -5.54 -3.64
N LEU A 155 6.26 -5.48 -4.03
CA LEU A 155 5.77 -6.17 -5.22
C LEU A 155 6.54 -5.79 -6.49
N LEU A 156 6.88 -4.50 -6.62
CA LEU A 156 7.70 -4.02 -7.73
C LEU A 156 9.15 -4.54 -7.65
N CYS A 157 9.71 -4.76 -6.46
CA CYS A 157 11.02 -5.42 -6.34
C CYS A 157 10.97 -6.85 -6.89
N GLU A 158 9.93 -7.61 -6.56
CA GLU A 158 9.71 -8.97 -7.07
C GLU A 158 9.55 -8.99 -8.59
N ASP A 159 8.71 -8.10 -9.12
CA ASP A 159 8.46 -7.95 -10.56
C ASP A 159 9.75 -7.60 -11.33
N LEU A 160 10.55 -6.68 -10.82
CA LEU A 160 11.81 -6.28 -11.44
C LEU A 160 12.86 -7.39 -11.39
N PHE A 161 12.91 -8.17 -10.30
CA PHE A 161 13.77 -9.34 -10.20
C PHE A 161 13.39 -10.40 -11.23
N GLU A 162 12.11 -10.75 -11.34
CA GLU A 162 11.62 -11.70 -12.33
C GLU A 162 11.92 -11.25 -13.77
N HIS A 163 11.72 -9.96 -14.07
CA HIS A 163 12.05 -9.40 -15.37
C HIS A 163 13.55 -9.48 -15.67
N GLY A 164 14.40 -9.13 -14.70
CA GLY A 164 15.85 -9.25 -14.81
C GLY A 164 16.28 -10.69 -15.09
N GLN A 165 15.69 -11.67 -14.39
CA GLN A 165 15.99 -13.08 -14.61
C GLN A 165 15.57 -13.57 -16.00
N LYS A 166 14.44 -13.09 -16.53
CA LYS A 166 14.02 -13.37 -17.92
C LYS A 166 15.02 -12.83 -18.94
N ILE A 167 15.51 -11.60 -18.75
CA ILE A 167 16.55 -11.00 -19.60
C ILE A 167 17.85 -11.80 -19.50
N ARG A 168 18.28 -12.12 -18.27
CA ARG A 168 19.49 -12.91 -17.99
C ARG A 168 19.44 -14.23 -18.76
N LYS A 169 18.34 -14.98 -18.63
CA LYS A 169 18.14 -16.24 -19.35
C LYS A 169 18.25 -16.05 -20.86
N ARG A 170 17.56 -15.06 -21.44
CA ARG A 170 17.60 -14.79 -22.88
C ARG A 170 19.02 -14.47 -23.38
N LEU A 171 19.78 -13.66 -22.63
CA LEU A 171 21.15 -13.32 -22.99
C LEU A 171 22.07 -14.53 -22.94
N LYS A 172 21.94 -15.37 -21.90
CA LYS A 172 22.69 -16.62 -21.79
C LYS A 172 22.39 -17.56 -22.96
N ASP A 173 21.11 -17.71 -23.34
CA ASP A 173 20.69 -18.55 -24.46
C ASP A 173 21.22 -18.03 -25.81
N GLN A 174 21.24 -16.70 -25.99
CA GLN A 174 21.66 -16.06 -27.24
C GLN A 174 23.18 -16.01 -27.42
N TYR A 175 23.92 -15.67 -26.38
CA TYR A 175 25.37 -15.39 -26.47
C TYR A 175 26.24 -16.50 -25.88
N ARG A 176 25.66 -17.46 -25.14
CA ARG A 176 26.37 -18.56 -24.46
C ARG A 176 27.43 -18.11 -23.44
N GLU A 177 27.44 -16.84 -23.10
CA GLU A 177 28.25 -16.26 -22.02
C GLU A 177 27.42 -16.16 -20.74
N GLU A 178 28.08 -16.09 -19.59
CA GLU A 178 27.40 -15.89 -18.32
C GLU A 178 27.10 -14.40 -18.11
N PRO A 179 25.82 -13.97 -18.17
CA PRO A 179 25.45 -12.57 -17.95
C PRO A 179 25.62 -12.14 -16.48
N PRO A 180 25.63 -10.82 -16.19
CA PRO A 180 25.70 -10.28 -14.83
C PRO A 180 24.56 -10.77 -13.92
N GLU A 181 24.86 -10.91 -12.62
CA GLU A 181 23.90 -11.31 -11.58
C GLU A 181 22.82 -10.26 -11.34
N VAL A 182 21.61 -10.78 -11.08
CA VAL A 182 20.45 -9.97 -10.72
C VAL A 182 20.25 -10.15 -9.22
N ASN A 183 20.38 -9.06 -8.47
CA ASN A 183 20.25 -9.10 -7.02
C ASN A 183 18.78 -9.26 -6.63
N LYS A 184 18.51 -10.21 -5.73
CA LYS A 184 17.22 -10.33 -5.04
C LYS A 184 17.27 -9.53 -3.75
N VAL A 185 16.22 -8.76 -3.49
CA VAL A 185 16.06 -8.05 -2.22
C VAL A 185 15.55 -9.02 -1.17
N ASP A 186 16.06 -8.90 0.05
CA ASP A 186 15.62 -9.68 1.20
C ASP A 186 14.88 -8.76 2.19
N PHE A 187 13.70 -9.20 2.63
CA PHE A 187 12.83 -8.49 3.59
C PHE A 187 12.56 -9.33 4.84
N ALA A 188 13.34 -10.39 5.09
CA ALA A 188 13.15 -11.29 6.25
C ALA A 188 13.06 -10.54 7.59
N ASP A 189 13.95 -9.57 7.84
CA ASP A 189 13.93 -8.76 9.06
C ASP A 189 12.64 -7.96 9.23
N ALA A 190 12.05 -7.49 8.14
CA ALA A 190 10.79 -6.75 8.15
C ALA A 190 9.60 -7.68 8.39
N GLU A 191 9.64 -8.89 7.84
CA GLU A 191 8.65 -9.95 8.11
C GLU A 191 8.68 -10.37 9.58
N GLU A 192 9.87 -10.62 10.14
CA GLU A 192 10.05 -10.99 11.56
C GLU A 192 9.50 -9.92 12.50
N LYS A 193 9.68 -8.64 12.16
CA LYS A 193 9.15 -7.50 12.92
C LYS A 193 7.67 -7.20 12.67
N GLY A 194 6.97 -8.01 11.88
CA GLY A 194 5.57 -7.79 11.50
C GLY A 194 5.34 -6.44 10.81
N LEU A 195 6.34 -5.91 10.11
CA LEU A 195 6.24 -4.64 9.39
C LEU A 195 5.58 -4.81 8.01
N MET A 196 5.63 -6.02 7.45
CA MET A 196 5.04 -6.30 6.15
C MET A 196 3.50 -6.19 6.18
N PRO A 197 2.87 -5.58 5.17
CA PRO A 197 1.42 -5.51 5.04
C PRO A 197 0.80 -6.89 4.87
N ASP A 198 -0.45 -7.03 5.31
CA ASP A 198 -1.25 -8.23 5.06
C ASP A 198 -1.57 -8.37 3.57
N LYS A 199 -1.13 -9.47 2.96
CA LYS A 199 -1.32 -9.75 1.53
C LYS A 199 -2.80 -9.96 1.17
N GLU A 200 -3.64 -10.41 2.10
CA GLU A 200 -5.06 -10.67 1.83
C GLU A 200 -5.80 -9.38 1.46
N ARG A 201 -5.42 -8.24 2.06
CA ARG A 201 -5.94 -6.90 1.75
C ARG A 201 -5.82 -6.55 0.26
N TYR A 202 -4.79 -7.05 -0.41
CA TYR A 202 -4.47 -6.72 -1.81
C TYR A 202 -4.93 -7.78 -2.81
N ALA A 203 -5.62 -8.84 -2.36
CA ALA A 203 -6.02 -9.95 -3.21
C ALA A 203 -6.84 -9.50 -4.43
N ASN A 204 -7.77 -8.56 -4.25
CA ASN A 204 -8.60 -8.04 -5.34
C ASN A 204 -7.75 -7.30 -6.40
N TRP A 205 -6.79 -6.49 -5.97
CA TRP A 205 -5.90 -5.78 -6.87
C TRP A 205 -5.01 -6.76 -7.64
N LEU A 206 -4.44 -7.75 -6.95
CA LEU A 206 -3.62 -8.80 -7.55
C LEU A 206 -4.39 -9.63 -8.59
N GLN A 207 -5.66 -9.91 -8.33
CA GLN A 207 -6.54 -10.63 -9.28
C GLN A 207 -6.75 -9.86 -10.59
N GLY A 208 -6.66 -8.53 -10.58
CA GLY A 208 -6.71 -7.70 -11.79
C GLY A 208 -5.50 -7.89 -12.73
N HIS A 209 -4.42 -8.49 -12.25
CA HIS A 209 -3.13 -8.62 -12.95
C HIS A 209 -2.74 -10.07 -13.26
N ARG A 210 -3.70 -10.95 -13.54
CA ARG A 210 -3.41 -12.34 -13.95
C ARG A 210 -2.57 -12.34 -15.23
N THR A 211 -1.38 -12.92 -15.16
CA THR A 211 -0.58 -13.21 -16.35
C THR A 211 -1.23 -14.39 -17.03
N ILE A 212 -1.78 -14.21 -18.24
CA ILE A 212 -2.19 -15.35 -19.07
C ILE A 212 -0.90 -16.10 -19.40
N SER A 213 -0.69 -17.25 -18.76
CA SER A 213 0.45 -18.10 -19.10
C SER A 213 0.26 -18.56 -20.54
N SER A 214 1.30 -18.48 -21.36
CA SER A 214 1.26 -18.87 -22.78
C SER A 214 0.86 -20.33 -23.01
N ASN A 215 0.88 -21.16 -21.96
CA ASN A 215 0.40 -22.54 -22.00
C ASN A 215 -1.12 -22.67 -22.10
N GLU A 216 -1.91 -21.70 -21.65
CA GLU A 216 -3.37 -21.74 -21.80
C GLU A 216 -3.84 -21.26 -23.18
N SER A 217 -3.09 -20.35 -23.82
CA SER A 217 -3.43 -19.82 -25.15
C SER A 217 -3.16 -20.82 -26.29
N GLU A 218 -2.12 -21.65 -26.18
CA GLU A 218 -1.84 -22.67 -27.21
C GLU A 218 -2.80 -23.85 -27.12
N ALA A 219 -3.12 -24.34 -25.90
CA ALA A 219 -4.07 -25.42 -25.70
C ALA A 219 -5.47 -25.06 -26.24
N GLY A 220 -5.94 -23.83 -26.01
CA GLY A 220 -7.24 -23.36 -26.50
C GLY A 220 -7.27 -23.09 -28.02
N TRP A 221 -6.16 -22.71 -28.63
CA TRP A 221 -6.08 -22.46 -30.07
C TRP A 221 -6.03 -23.77 -30.87
N PHE A 222 -5.19 -24.74 -30.48
CA PHE A 222 -5.12 -26.05 -31.14
C PHE A 222 -6.44 -26.82 -31.06
N ASP A 223 -7.12 -26.77 -29.91
CA ASP A 223 -8.39 -27.48 -29.71
C ASP A 223 -9.55 -26.86 -30.53
N ARG A 224 -9.53 -25.52 -30.71
CA ARG A 224 -10.43 -24.81 -31.64
C ARG A 224 -10.12 -25.13 -33.11
N LEU A 225 -8.86 -25.35 -33.45
CA LEU A 225 -8.41 -25.66 -34.81
C LEU A 225 -8.77 -27.11 -35.20
N LEU A 226 -8.60 -28.07 -34.27
CA LEU A 226 -9.03 -29.47 -34.43
C LEU A 226 -10.56 -29.59 -34.56
N LYS A 227 -11.35 -28.84 -33.78
CA LYS A 227 -12.81 -28.76 -33.95
C LYS A 227 -13.22 -28.19 -35.32
N LYS A 228 -12.49 -27.20 -35.85
CA LYS A 228 -12.75 -26.64 -37.18
C LYS A 228 -12.44 -27.64 -38.30
N MET A 229 -11.39 -28.45 -38.16
CA MET A 229 -11.04 -29.48 -39.15
C MET A 229 -12.01 -30.67 -39.12
N SER A 230 -12.45 -31.10 -37.94
CA SER A 230 -13.46 -32.16 -37.78
C SER A 230 -14.81 -31.78 -38.41
N ASN A 231 -15.25 -30.53 -38.28
CA ASN A 231 -16.51 -30.06 -38.89
C ASN A 231 -16.45 -29.84 -40.40
N LYS A 232 -15.24 -29.71 -40.98
CA LYS A 232 -15.07 -29.54 -42.43
C LYS A 232 -15.14 -30.88 -43.17
N SER A 233 -14.74 -31.98 -42.53
CA SER A 233 -14.84 -33.34 -43.08
C SER A 233 -16.27 -33.91 -43.11
N ARG A 234 -17.24 -33.30 -42.40
CA ARG A 234 -18.65 -33.73 -42.40
C ARG A 234 -19.55 -33.00 -43.41
N LYS A 235 -19.00 -32.05 -44.17
CA LYS A 235 -19.76 -31.25 -45.17
C LYS A 235 -19.44 -31.60 -46.62
N THR A 236 -18.67 -32.66 -46.88
CA THR A 236 -18.30 -33.09 -48.24
C THR A 236 -18.98 -34.38 -48.71
N ASP A 237 -19.84 -35.00 -47.89
CA ASP A 237 -20.64 -36.18 -48.26
C ASP A 237 -22.15 -35.89 -48.16
N ALA A 238 -22.62 -34.90 -48.92
CA ALA A 238 -24.04 -34.66 -49.21
C ALA A 238 -24.20 -34.15 -50.64
#